data_AF-A0A418MWB4-F1
#
_entry.id   AF-A0A418MWB4-F1
#
_cell.length_a   1.000
_cell.length_b   1.000
_cell.length_c   1.000
_cell.angle_alpha   90.00
_cell.angle_beta   90.00
_cell.angle_gamma   90.00
#
_symmetry.space_group_name_H-M   'P 1'
#
loop_
_entity.id
_entity.type
_entity.pdbx_description
1 polymer ?
#
loop_
_entity_poly.entity_id
_entity_poly.type
_entity_poly.pdbx_seq_one_letter_code
_entity_poly.pdbx_strand_id
1 'polypeptide(L)'
;MPLTFPSHLAPVLPLKLWRPRWFDGVALATGAVAPDVAYLVAGSDGRTFADTHAWPALFWWCLPVALGYAWVFRSSIATVAAQLPPSRRFGWPRYGSLAGRRHRWWITVSSALLGAGSHLAWDWLTHTDDWLSVVFGVRWSSVTDLPWWTVSDLTSTLLGAAVVLWCAARLPRRLAPCAQAPAAVPRRPVLFWSSAGAVAVVGLLTVPLLPGASLPAPTGVRLIHLAGLALLAGGLAVRARPPGPAG
;
A
#
# COMPACT_ATOMS: atom_id res chain seq x y z
N MET A 1 -5.14 15.17 -0.61
CA MET A 1 -5.20 13.74 -0.95
C MET A 1 -5.26 12.96 0.35
N PRO A 2 -6.26 12.08 0.52
CA PRO A 2 -6.28 11.12 1.60
C PRO A 2 -4.98 10.38 1.64
N LEU A 3 -4.61 9.93 2.83
CA LEU A 3 -3.49 9.02 2.95
C LEU A 3 -3.72 7.82 2.02
N THR A 4 -2.76 7.56 1.12
CA THR A 4 -2.70 6.41 0.19
C THR A 4 -3.15 5.10 0.83
N PHE A 5 -2.84 4.95 2.12
CA PHE A 5 -3.33 3.91 2.97
C PHE A 5 -4.15 4.54 4.10
N PRO A 6 -5.42 4.15 4.31
CA PRO A 6 -6.11 2.98 3.76
C PRO A 6 -7.24 3.27 2.74
N SER A 7 -7.63 4.52 2.51
CA SER A 7 -8.76 4.94 1.65
C SER A 7 -8.66 4.41 0.22
N HIS A 8 -7.50 4.58 -0.41
CA HIS A 8 -7.32 4.27 -1.84
C HIS A 8 -7.24 2.78 -2.16
N LEU A 9 -7.04 1.92 -1.15
CA LEU A 9 -7.11 0.47 -1.32
C LEU A 9 -8.54 -0.07 -1.23
N ALA A 10 -9.46 0.71 -0.65
CA ALA A 10 -10.83 0.29 -0.40
C ALA A 10 -11.60 -0.08 -1.68
N PRO A 11 -11.46 0.64 -2.80
CA PRO A 11 -12.17 0.29 -4.04
C PRO A 11 -11.68 -1.02 -4.66
N VAL A 12 -10.41 -1.38 -4.46
CA VAL A 12 -9.75 -2.46 -5.22
C VAL A 12 -9.68 -3.79 -4.49
N LEU A 13 -9.51 -3.78 -3.17
CA LEU A 13 -9.41 -5.04 -2.41
C LEU A 13 -10.68 -5.92 -2.48
N PRO A 14 -11.91 -5.36 -2.47
CA PRO A 14 -13.13 -6.14 -2.68
C PRO A 14 -13.18 -6.83 -4.05
N LEU A 15 -12.64 -6.22 -5.11
CA LEU A 15 -12.58 -6.84 -6.44
C LEU A 15 -11.80 -8.15 -6.42
N LYS A 16 -10.67 -8.18 -5.68
CA LYS A 16 -9.90 -9.41 -5.49
C LYS A 16 -10.69 -10.49 -4.74
N LEU A 17 -11.50 -10.10 -3.76
CA LEU A 17 -12.33 -11.06 -3.01
C LEU A 17 -13.51 -11.58 -3.85
N TRP A 18 -14.05 -10.75 -4.73
CA TRP A 18 -15.16 -11.10 -5.62
C TRP A 18 -14.74 -11.99 -6.79
N ARG A 19 -13.66 -11.62 -7.50
CA ARG A 19 -13.15 -12.36 -8.68
C ARG A 19 -11.66 -12.68 -8.53
N PRO A 20 -11.29 -13.64 -7.65
CA PRO A 20 -9.89 -13.89 -7.27
C PRO A 20 -8.99 -14.39 -8.41
N ARG A 21 -9.55 -14.94 -9.49
CA ARG A 21 -8.79 -15.38 -10.67
C ARG A 21 -8.55 -14.26 -11.69
N TRP A 22 -9.36 -13.20 -11.65
CA TRP A 22 -9.37 -12.13 -12.65
C TRP A 22 -8.42 -11.00 -12.29
N PHE A 23 -8.17 -10.83 -10.99
CA PHE A 23 -7.34 -9.74 -10.49
C PHE A 23 -6.12 -10.26 -9.75
N ASP A 24 -4.99 -9.60 -9.97
CA ASP A 24 -3.81 -9.74 -9.13
C ASP A 24 -3.92 -8.77 -7.95
N GLY A 25 -4.18 -9.30 -6.75
CA GLY A 25 -4.41 -8.48 -5.56
C GLY A 25 -3.18 -7.70 -5.09
N VAL A 26 -1.97 -8.20 -5.35
CA VAL A 26 -0.74 -7.45 -5.03
C VAL A 26 -0.62 -6.28 -5.99
N ALA A 27 -0.80 -6.53 -7.29
CA ALA A 27 -0.71 -5.49 -8.32
C ALA A 27 -1.80 -4.41 -8.18
N LEU A 28 -3.04 -4.80 -7.85
CA LEU A 28 -4.12 -3.87 -7.50
C LEU A 28 -3.70 -2.93 -6.36
N ALA A 29 -3.16 -3.50 -5.27
CA ALA A 29 -2.78 -2.72 -4.11
C ALA A 29 -1.59 -1.80 -4.39
N THR A 30 -0.55 -2.30 -5.05
CA THR A 30 0.62 -1.49 -5.42
C THR A 30 0.27 -0.44 -6.47
N GLY A 31 -0.66 -0.73 -7.37
CA GLY A 31 -1.23 0.22 -8.33
C GLY A 31 -1.91 1.40 -7.64
N ALA A 32 -2.79 1.11 -6.68
CA ALA A 32 -3.48 2.15 -5.90
C ALA A 32 -2.53 2.96 -5.00
N VAL A 33 -1.33 2.44 -4.71
CA VAL A 33 -0.30 3.17 -3.98
C VAL A 33 0.59 4.03 -4.88
N ALA A 34 0.73 3.66 -6.15
CA ALA A 34 1.76 4.19 -7.03
C ALA A 34 1.71 5.72 -7.29
N PRO A 35 0.55 6.37 -7.49
CA PRO A 35 0.50 7.83 -7.70
C PRO A 35 1.20 8.59 -6.57
N ASP A 36 0.87 8.25 -5.33
CA ASP A 36 1.38 8.92 -4.13
C ASP A 36 2.84 8.61 -3.80
N VAL A 37 3.47 7.61 -4.41
CA VAL A 37 4.91 7.34 -4.19
C VAL A 37 5.77 8.56 -4.52
N ALA A 38 5.29 9.44 -5.41
CA ALA A 38 5.96 10.70 -5.73
C ALA A 38 6.14 11.63 -4.52
N TYR A 39 5.26 11.53 -3.52
CA TYR A 39 5.35 12.30 -2.29
C TYR A 39 6.58 11.96 -1.43
N LEU A 40 7.25 10.82 -1.66
CA LEU A 40 8.52 10.52 -1.01
C LEU A 40 9.57 11.59 -1.27
N VAL A 41 9.56 12.15 -2.49
CA VAL A 41 10.52 13.16 -2.96
C VAL A 41 9.88 14.53 -3.16
N ALA A 42 8.73 14.80 -2.53
CA ALA A 42 8.07 16.11 -2.62
C ALA A 42 8.97 17.23 -2.06
N GLY A 43 8.90 18.39 -2.72
CA GLY A 43 9.59 19.61 -2.33
C GLY A 43 8.98 20.28 -1.10
N SER A 44 9.59 21.39 -0.67
CA SER A 44 9.12 22.18 0.49
C SER A 44 7.75 22.81 0.28
N ASP A 45 7.36 23.04 -0.98
CA ASP A 45 6.06 23.53 -1.41
C ASP A 45 5.00 22.41 -1.55
N GLY A 46 5.37 21.16 -1.26
CA GLY A 46 4.51 19.99 -1.38
C GLY A 46 4.32 19.51 -2.82
N ARG A 47 4.95 20.16 -3.80
CA ARG A 47 4.87 19.74 -5.20
C ARG A 47 5.80 18.56 -5.45
N THR A 48 5.33 17.64 -6.26
CA THR A 48 6.11 16.52 -6.78
C THR A 48 6.87 16.95 -8.03
N PHE A 49 7.87 16.16 -8.43
CA PHE A 49 8.71 16.45 -9.60
C PHE A 49 7.94 16.48 -10.93
N ALA A 50 6.75 15.89 -10.97
CA ALA A 50 5.83 15.86 -12.10
C ALA A 50 4.39 15.64 -11.61
N ASP A 51 3.41 15.87 -12.49
CA ASP A 51 2.01 15.55 -12.22
C ASP A 51 1.76 14.03 -12.31
N THR A 52 1.98 13.34 -11.19
CA THR A 52 1.82 11.89 -11.07
C THR A 52 0.38 11.43 -10.91
N HIS A 53 -0.55 12.38 -10.80
CA HIS A 53 -1.99 12.17 -10.65
C HIS A 53 -2.76 12.46 -11.94
N ALA A 54 -2.05 12.74 -13.05
CA ALA A 54 -2.63 12.86 -14.37
C ALA A 54 -2.87 11.50 -15.04
N TRP A 55 -3.87 11.40 -15.92
CA TRP A 55 -4.18 10.18 -16.68
C TRP A 55 -2.98 9.57 -17.43
N PRO A 56 -2.12 10.35 -18.11
CA PRO A 56 -0.92 9.79 -18.75
C PRO A 56 0.07 9.17 -17.75
N ALA A 57 0.10 9.66 -16.51
CA ALA A 57 0.97 9.13 -15.45
C ALA A 57 0.62 7.71 -15.03
N LEU A 58 -0.56 7.19 -15.39
CA LEU A 58 -0.87 5.78 -15.22
C LEU A 58 0.17 4.87 -15.88
N PHE A 59 0.66 5.25 -17.07
CA PHE A 59 1.59 4.42 -17.85
C PHE A 59 3.05 4.71 -17.55
N TRP A 60 3.46 5.99 -17.50
CA TRP A 60 4.87 6.33 -17.36
C TRP A 60 5.36 6.33 -15.90
N TRP A 61 4.46 6.53 -14.92
CA TRP A 61 4.81 6.56 -13.49
C TRP A 61 4.19 5.40 -12.72
N CYS A 62 2.85 5.32 -12.72
CA CYS A 62 2.14 4.42 -11.82
C CYS A 62 2.41 2.96 -12.15
N LEU A 63 2.38 2.59 -13.42
CA LEU A 63 2.65 1.22 -13.86
C LEU A 63 4.06 0.73 -13.46
N PRO A 64 5.17 1.42 -13.81
CA PRO A 64 6.50 0.95 -13.42
C PRO A 64 6.69 0.91 -11.89
N VAL A 65 6.20 1.93 -11.17
CA VAL A 65 6.25 1.96 -9.69
C VAL A 65 5.47 0.78 -9.09
N ALA A 66 4.24 0.54 -9.55
CA ALA A 66 3.40 -0.55 -9.08
C ALA A 66 4.04 -1.92 -9.32
N LEU A 67 4.63 -2.15 -10.50
CA LEU A 67 5.31 -3.40 -10.82
C LEU A 67 6.58 -3.58 -9.97
N GLY A 68 7.36 -2.52 -9.76
CA GLY A 68 8.52 -2.52 -8.87
C GLY A 68 8.14 -2.88 -7.43
N TYR A 69 7.09 -2.23 -6.90
CA TYR A 69 6.59 -2.51 -5.56
C TYR A 69 6.01 -3.93 -5.44
N ALA A 70 5.30 -4.41 -6.46
CA ALA A 70 4.79 -5.77 -6.49
C ALA A 70 5.93 -6.79 -6.49
N TRP A 71 7.02 -6.50 -7.20
CA TRP A 71 8.23 -7.32 -7.18
C TRP A 71 8.87 -7.33 -5.78
N VAL A 72 9.13 -6.16 -5.17
CA VAL A 72 9.70 -6.05 -3.81
C VAL A 72 8.84 -6.78 -2.78
N PHE A 73 7.52 -6.60 -2.85
CA PHE A 73 6.57 -7.27 -1.97
C PHE A 73 6.65 -8.79 -2.11
N ARG A 74 6.56 -9.31 -3.34
CA ARG A 74 6.59 -10.75 -3.60
C ARG A 74 7.93 -11.38 -3.24
N SER A 75 9.02 -10.66 -3.49
CA SER A 75 10.34 -11.13 -3.14
C SER A 75 10.53 -11.21 -1.64
N SER A 76 9.86 -10.39 -0.81
CA SER A 76 10.12 -10.29 0.64
C SER A 76 9.04 -10.90 1.55
N ILE A 77 7.77 -10.95 1.10
CA ILE A 77 6.61 -11.24 1.96
C ILE A 77 6.69 -12.59 2.68
N ALA A 78 7.25 -13.62 2.04
CA ALA A 78 7.44 -14.92 2.67
C ALA A 78 8.29 -14.83 3.95
N THR A 79 9.36 -14.04 3.90
CA THR A 79 10.25 -13.88 5.04
C THR A 79 9.64 -12.97 6.09
N VAL A 80 9.08 -11.83 5.68
CA VAL A 80 8.44 -10.89 6.60
C VAL A 80 7.29 -11.57 7.35
N ALA A 81 6.37 -12.23 6.63
CA ALA A 81 5.21 -12.92 7.21
C ALA A 81 5.59 -14.01 8.22
N ALA A 82 6.71 -14.70 8.02
CA ALA A 82 7.20 -15.72 8.94
C ALA A 82 7.68 -15.16 10.30
N GLN A 83 8.14 -13.90 10.33
CA GLN A 83 8.63 -13.25 11.55
C GLN A 83 7.52 -12.55 12.34
N LEU A 84 6.42 -12.19 11.68
CA LEU A 84 5.27 -11.56 12.33
C LEU A 84 4.66 -12.47 13.41
N PRO A 85 4.11 -11.88 14.49
CA PRO A 85 3.49 -12.64 15.57
C PRO A 85 2.30 -13.45 15.03
N PRO A 86 2.06 -14.68 15.52
CA PRO A 86 0.87 -15.41 15.12
C PRO A 86 -0.38 -14.63 15.56
N SER A 87 -1.34 -14.47 14.65
CA SER A 87 -2.62 -13.82 14.93
C SER A 87 -3.75 -14.71 14.47
N ARG A 88 -4.72 -15.01 15.35
CA ARG A 88 -5.94 -15.74 14.96
C ARG A 88 -6.82 -14.94 14.01
N ARG A 89 -6.81 -13.61 14.13
CA ARG A 89 -7.63 -12.71 13.30
C ARG A 89 -7.00 -12.46 11.94
N PHE A 90 -5.70 -12.17 11.89
CA PHE A 90 -5.01 -11.78 10.66
C PHE A 90 -4.18 -12.89 10.03
N GLY A 91 -3.86 -13.98 10.75
CA GLY A 91 -3.18 -15.14 10.17
C GLY A 91 -1.89 -14.80 9.42
N TRP A 92 -1.09 -13.84 9.91
CA TRP A 92 0.05 -13.25 9.21
C TRP A 92 0.95 -14.26 8.47
N PRO A 93 1.35 -15.41 9.06
CA PRO A 93 2.18 -16.39 8.35
C PRO A 93 1.59 -16.89 7.03
N ARG A 94 0.26 -16.93 6.88
CA ARG A 94 -0.41 -17.37 5.64
C ARG A 94 -0.19 -16.41 4.47
N TYR A 95 0.08 -15.13 4.74
CA TYR A 95 0.43 -14.16 3.70
C TYR A 95 1.74 -14.49 2.99
N GLY A 96 2.62 -15.30 3.60
CA GLY A 96 3.83 -15.77 2.94
C GLY A 96 3.55 -16.55 1.64
N SER A 97 2.38 -17.18 1.53
CA SER A 97 1.95 -17.86 0.29
C SER A 97 1.81 -16.91 -0.91
N LEU A 98 1.67 -15.59 -0.70
CA LEU A 98 1.58 -14.60 -1.77
C LEU A 98 2.90 -14.45 -2.55
N ALA A 99 4.04 -14.84 -1.99
CA ALA A 99 5.33 -14.81 -2.67
C ALA A 99 5.33 -15.69 -3.95
N GLY A 100 4.71 -16.86 -3.87
CA GLY A 100 4.60 -17.82 -4.99
C GLY A 100 3.41 -17.58 -5.92
N ARG A 101 2.45 -16.71 -5.54
CA ARG A 101 1.24 -16.50 -6.36
C ARG A 101 1.51 -15.59 -7.54
N ARG A 102 1.81 -16.17 -8.69
CA ARG A 102 1.96 -15.45 -9.96
C ARG A 102 0.66 -15.46 -10.76
N HIS A 103 0.35 -14.36 -11.42
CA HIS A 103 -0.70 -14.26 -12.42
C HIS A 103 -0.05 -14.09 -13.81
N ARG A 104 -0.83 -14.31 -14.88
CA ARG A 104 -0.41 -13.98 -16.24
C ARG A 104 -0.08 -12.48 -16.31
N TRP A 105 0.97 -12.11 -17.03
CA TRP A 105 1.51 -10.74 -16.99
C TRP A 105 0.46 -9.67 -17.30
N TRP A 106 -0.46 -9.92 -18.24
CA TRP A 106 -1.52 -8.98 -18.58
C TRP A 106 -2.54 -8.77 -17.46
N ILE A 107 -2.78 -9.78 -16.60
CA ILE A 107 -3.62 -9.64 -15.41
C ILE A 107 -2.93 -8.74 -14.39
N THR A 108 -1.62 -8.93 -14.20
CA THR A 108 -0.82 -8.09 -13.30
C THR A 108 -0.77 -6.64 -13.78
N VAL A 109 -0.52 -6.41 -15.08
CA VAL A 109 -0.50 -5.07 -15.67
C VAL A 109 -1.88 -4.41 -15.61
N SER A 110 -2.94 -5.10 -16.03
CA SER A 110 -4.30 -4.54 -15.97
C SER A 110 -4.75 -4.26 -14.53
N SER A 111 -4.36 -5.11 -13.57
CA SER A 111 -4.61 -4.89 -12.15
C SER A 111 -3.83 -3.68 -11.61
N ALA A 112 -2.57 -3.50 -12.01
CA ALA A 112 -1.79 -2.33 -11.60
C ALA A 112 -2.42 -1.03 -12.13
N LEU A 113 -2.80 -1.00 -13.41
CA LEU A 113 -3.48 0.14 -14.03
C LEU A 113 -4.86 0.39 -13.41
N LEU A 114 -5.63 -0.66 -13.15
CA LEU A 114 -6.92 -0.52 -12.47
C LEU A 114 -6.76 0.01 -11.04
N GLY A 115 -5.71 -0.42 -10.33
CA GLY A 115 -5.35 0.12 -9.04
C GLY A 115 -5.08 1.63 -9.09
N ALA A 116 -4.17 2.04 -9.97
CA ALA A 116 -3.81 3.44 -10.13
C ALA A 116 -4.99 4.30 -10.64
N GLY A 117 -5.75 3.81 -11.62
CA GLY A 117 -6.94 4.49 -12.11
C GLY A 117 -8.02 4.65 -11.03
N SER A 118 -8.18 3.66 -10.15
CA SER A 118 -9.10 3.77 -9.02
C SER A 118 -8.66 4.85 -8.02
N HIS A 119 -7.35 5.02 -7.81
CA HIS A 119 -6.81 6.10 -6.98
C HIS A 119 -7.16 7.47 -7.56
N LEU A 120 -6.87 7.70 -8.84
CA LEU A 120 -7.20 8.96 -9.52
C LEU A 120 -8.70 9.27 -9.49
N ALA A 121 -9.55 8.27 -9.75
CA ALA A 121 -11.00 8.41 -9.68
C ALA A 121 -11.47 8.75 -8.26
N TRP A 122 -10.83 8.16 -7.25
CA TRP A 122 -11.16 8.37 -5.84
C TRP A 122 -10.70 9.73 -5.34
N ASP A 123 -9.54 10.20 -5.79
CA ASP A 123 -9.09 11.58 -5.55
C ASP A 123 -10.07 12.57 -6.17
N TRP A 124 -10.50 12.36 -7.41
CA TRP A 124 -11.50 13.23 -8.04
C TRP A 124 -12.79 13.30 -7.20
N LEU A 125 -13.32 12.16 -6.73
CA LEU A 125 -14.53 12.11 -5.92
C LEU A 125 -14.38 12.83 -4.55
N THR A 126 -13.20 12.74 -3.95
CA THR A 126 -12.97 13.26 -2.59
C THR A 126 -12.46 14.72 -2.60
N HIS A 127 -11.73 15.13 -3.63
CA HIS A 127 -11.04 16.44 -3.68
C HIS A 127 -11.77 17.46 -4.55
N THR A 128 -12.79 17.04 -5.27
CA THR A 128 -13.68 17.93 -6.03
C THR A 128 -15.12 17.73 -5.58
N ASP A 129 -15.90 18.81 -5.63
CA ASP A 129 -17.34 18.82 -5.37
C ASP A 129 -18.17 19.03 -6.65
N ASP A 130 -17.54 19.28 -7.80
CA ASP A 130 -18.20 19.47 -9.10
C ASP A 130 -19.17 18.32 -9.42
N TRP A 131 -18.79 17.09 -9.08
CA TRP A 131 -19.61 15.91 -9.32
C TRP A 131 -20.93 15.93 -8.53
N LEU A 132 -20.97 16.56 -7.34
CA LEU A 132 -22.21 16.72 -6.56
C LEU A 132 -23.20 17.59 -7.32
N SER A 133 -22.70 18.62 -8.00
CA SER A 133 -23.54 19.50 -8.80
C SER A 133 -24.08 18.78 -10.04
N VAL A 134 -23.26 17.96 -10.69
CA VAL A 134 -23.64 17.21 -11.90
C VAL A 134 -24.63 16.09 -11.58
N VAL A 135 -24.41 15.36 -10.48
CA VAL A 135 -25.19 14.15 -10.14
C VAL A 135 -26.45 14.49 -9.34
N PHE A 136 -26.35 15.43 -8.40
CA PHE A 136 -27.43 15.74 -7.45
C PHE A 136 -27.98 17.16 -7.60
N GLY A 137 -27.40 18.02 -8.45
CA GLY A 137 -27.82 19.41 -8.60
C GLY A 137 -27.44 20.29 -7.40
N VAL A 138 -26.56 19.83 -6.51
CA VAL A 138 -26.19 20.54 -5.27
C VAL A 138 -24.75 21.03 -5.38
N ARG A 139 -24.53 22.32 -5.09
CA ARG A 139 -23.18 22.86 -4.88
C ARG A 139 -22.84 22.76 -3.40
N TRP A 140 -21.72 22.13 -3.05
CA TRP A 140 -21.37 21.95 -1.64
C TRP A 140 -21.23 23.29 -0.91
N SER A 141 -20.66 24.28 -1.60
CA SER A 141 -20.50 25.65 -1.10
C SER A 141 -21.82 26.37 -0.78
N SER A 142 -22.98 25.90 -1.27
CA SER A 142 -24.27 26.49 -0.90
C SER A 142 -24.86 25.89 0.38
N VAL A 143 -24.29 24.79 0.87
CA VAL A 143 -24.74 24.11 2.10
C VAL A 143 -23.88 24.49 3.30
N THR A 144 -22.58 24.67 3.10
CA THR A 144 -21.62 25.01 4.15
C THR A 144 -20.39 25.72 3.60
N ASP A 145 -19.73 26.53 4.44
CA ASP A 145 -18.43 27.16 4.13
C ASP A 145 -17.25 26.19 4.26
N LEU A 146 -17.47 25.01 4.86
CA LEU A 146 -16.44 23.98 4.97
C LEU A 146 -16.19 23.35 3.60
N PRO A 147 -14.94 23.25 3.12
CA PRO A 147 -14.69 22.61 1.85
C PRO A 147 -15.00 21.11 1.85
N TRP A 148 -15.51 20.58 0.73
CA TRP A 148 -15.93 19.17 0.62
C TRP A 148 -14.86 18.18 1.07
N TRP A 149 -13.60 18.42 0.69
CA TRP A 149 -12.47 17.55 1.02
C TRP A 149 -12.27 17.40 2.53
N THR A 150 -12.68 18.37 3.35
CA THR A 150 -12.53 18.25 4.82
C THR A 150 -13.40 17.13 5.41
N VAL A 151 -14.57 16.87 4.82
CA VAL A 151 -15.50 15.83 5.26
C VAL A 151 -15.25 14.52 4.51
N SER A 152 -15.10 14.60 3.19
CA SER A 152 -14.93 13.43 2.33
C SER A 152 -13.60 12.70 2.61
N ASP A 153 -12.53 13.44 2.96
CA ASP A 153 -11.22 12.87 3.25
C ASP A 153 -11.24 12.01 4.52
N LEU A 154 -11.80 12.57 5.61
CA LEU A 154 -11.90 11.86 6.88
C LEU A 154 -12.80 10.62 6.75
N THR A 155 -13.98 10.79 6.15
CA THR A 155 -14.93 9.68 5.97
C THR A 155 -14.35 8.61 5.06
N SER A 156 -13.66 8.99 3.98
CA SER A 156 -12.98 8.06 3.09
C SER A 156 -11.87 7.30 3.79
N THR A 157 -11.04 7.99 4.58
CA THR A 157 -9.95 7.37 5.35
C THR A 157 -10.49 6.34 6.33
N LEU A 158 -11.55 6.67 7.07
CA LEU A 158 -12.17 5.75 8.03
C LEU A 158 -12.80 4.53 7.34
N LEU A 159 -13.57 4.75 6.27
CA LEU A 159 -14.21 3.67 5.51
C LEU A 159 -13.15 2.77 4.86
N GLY A 160 -12.10 3.35 4.28
CA GLY A 160 -11.02 2.57 3.72
C GLY A 160 -10.27 1.76 4.75
N ALA A 161 -10.04 2.32 5.95
CA ALA A 161 -9.42 1.61 7.06
C ALA A 161 -10.23 0.37 7.41
N ALA A 162 -11.55 0.53 7.56
CA ALA A 162 -12.46 -0.55 7.84
C ALA A 162 -12.42 -1.64 6.74
N VAL A 163 -12.47 -1.25 5.46
CA VAL A 163 -12.43 -2.20 4.32
C VAL A 163 -11.11 -2.94 4.26
N VAL A 164 -9.98 -2.25 4.42
CA VAL A 164 -8.64 -2.86 4.42
C VAL A 164 -8.49 -3.84 5.57
N LEU A 165 -8.88 -3.46 6.79
CA LEU A 165 -8.82 -4.33 7.97
C LEU A 165 -9.73 -5.55 7.81
N TRP A 166 -10.95 -5.35 7.28
CA TRP A 166 -11.87 -6.44 6.99
C TRP A 166 -11.29 -7.41 5.95
N CYS A 167 -10.75 -6.90 4.85
CA CYS A 167 -10.07 -7.70 3.83
C CYS A 167 -8.89 -8.45 4.44
N ALA A 168 -8.06 -7.78 5.24
CA ALA A 168 -6.88 -8.36 5.88
C ALA A 168 -7.23 -9.50 6.85
N ALA A 169 -8.37 -9.41 7.54
CA ALA A 169 -8.86 -10.48 8.41
C ALA A 169 -9.54 -11.64 7.66
N ARG A 170 -10.11 -11.38 6.47
CA ARG A 170 -10.83 -12.37 5.65
C ARG A 170 -9.91 -13.16 4.71
N LEU A 171 -8.90 -12.52 4.13
CA LEU A 171 -8.01 -13.10 3.13
C LEU A 171 -7.29 -14.37 3.61
N PRO A 172 -6.77 -14.48 4.85
CA PRO A 172 -6.07 -15.67 5.33
C PRO A 172 -6.91 -16.96 5.32
N ARG A 173 -8.24 -16.83 5.36
CA ARG A 173 -9.17 -17.97 5.27
C ARG A 173 -9.32 -18.48 3.83
N ARG A 174 -9.02 -17.63 2.85
CA ARG A 174 -9.06 -17.93 1.40
C ARG A 174 -7.69 -18.23 0.81
N LEU A 175 -6.61 -17.95 1.56
CA LEU A 175 -5.26 -18.34 1.17
C LEU A 175 -5.07 -19.84 1.41
N ALA A 176 -5.46 -20.65 0.43
CA ALA A 176 -5.06 -22.05 0.36
C ALA A 176 -3.52 -22.17 0.35
N PRO A 177 -2.96 -23.24 0.96
CA PRO A 177 -1.54 -23.57 0.84
C PRO A 177 -1.14 -23.57 -0.63
N CYS A 178 -0.10 -22.81 -0.97
CA CYS A 178 0.41 -22.78 -2.34
C CYS A 178 1.37 -23.95 -2.50
N ALA A 179 1.19 -24.77 -3.54
CA ALA A 179 2.13 -25.85 -3.87
C ALA A 179 3.56 -25.32 -4.15
N GLN A 180 3.67 -24.04 -4.53
CA GLN A 180 4.93 -23.31 -4.75
C GLN A 180 5.30 -22.44 -3.54
N ALA A 181 4.87 -22.82 -2.32
CA ALA A 181 5.27 -22.09 -1.13
C ALA A 181 6.80 -22.12 -1.02
N PRO A 182 7.44 -20.96 -0.75
CA PRO A 182 8.87 -20.92 -0.53
C PRO A 182 9.26 -21.86 0.61
N ALA A 183 10.50 -22.39 0.54
CA ALA A 183 11.08 -23.24 1.57
C ALA A 183 10.88 -22.63 2.97
N ALA A 184 10.79 -23.48 4.00
CA ALA A 184 10.56 -23.06 5.37
C ALA A 184 11.57 -21.98 5.78
N VAL A 185 11.06 -20.76 6.03
CA VAL A 185 11.90 -19.65 6.46
C VAL A 185 12.20 -19.81 7.96
N PRO A 186 13.48 -19.82 8.38
CA PRO A 186 13.81 -19.92 9.79
C PRO A 186 13.27 -18.73 10.57
N ARG A 187 12.68 -18.99 11.74
CA ARG A 187 12.16 -17.93 12.62
C ARG A 187 13.32 -17.31 13.40
N ARG A 188 13.56 -16.01 13.20
CA ARG A 188 14.62 -15.21 13.84
C ARG A 188 14.08 -13.85 14.28
N PRO A 189 13.12 -13.82 15.22
CA PRO A 189 12.37 -12.61 15.54
C PRO A 189 13.25 -11.51 16.14
N VAL A 190 14.25 -11.84 16.96
CA VAL A 190 15.15 -10.86 17.56
C VAL A 190 15.92 -10.10 16.48
N LEU A 191 16.56 -10.81 15.54
CA LEU A 191 17.29 -10.21 14.43
C LEU A 191 16.38 -9.38 13.51
N PHE A 192 15.17 -9.90 13.24
CA PHE A 192 14.19 -9.20 12.42
C PHE A 192 13.77 -7.87 13.06
N TRP A 193 13.33 -7.91 14.32
CA TRP A 193 12.80 -6.73 15.01
C TRP A 193 13.89 -5.75 15.43
N SER A 194 15.11 -6.19 15.73
CA SER A 194 16.23 -5.28 15.99
C SER A 194 16.62 -4.50 14.73
N SER A 195 16.70 -5.19 13.58
CA SER A 195 17.01 -4.55 12.30
C SER A 195 15.89 -3.62 11.84
N ALA A 196 14.64 -4.05 11.95
CA ALA A 196 13.48 -3.21 11.63
C ALA A 196 13.39 -1.99 12.57
N GLY A 197 13.62 -2.18 13.87
CA GLY A 197 13.64 -1.12 14.86
C GLY A 197 14.73 -0.08 14.59
N ALA A 198 15.95 -0.53 14.24
CA ALA A 198 17.04 0.37 13.89
C ALA A 198 16.70 1.26 12.68
N VAL A 199 16.16 0.68 11.60
CA VAL A 199 15.72 1.45 10.42
C VAL A 199 14.57 2.38 10.75
N ALA A 200 13.61 1.94 11.56
CA ALA A 200 12.49 2.78 11.99
C ALA A 200 12.96 3.99 12.80
N VAL A 201 13.88 3.80 13.76
CA VAL A 201 14.43 4.90 14.57
C VAL A 201 15.17 5.90 13.68
N VAL A 202 16.08 5.42 12.82
CA VAL A 202 16.82 6.30 11.90
C VAL A 202 15.83 7.06 11.00
N GLY A 203 14.84 6.39 10.43
CA GLY A 203 13.84 7.03 9.58
C GLY A 203 12.97 8.05 10.33
N LEU A 204 12.56 7.77 11.56
CA LEU A 204 11.76 8.72 12.35
C LEU A 204 12.56 9.96 12.73
N LEU A 205 13.88 9.84 12.86
CA LEU A 205 14.77 10.99 13.08
C LEU A 205 15.02 11.78 11.78
N THR A 206 14.97 11.14 10.61
CA THR A 206 15.23 11.82 9.32
C THR A 206 14.00 12.43 8.68
N VAL A 207 12.81 11.83 8.82
CA VAL A 207 11.56 12.34 8.19
C VAL A 207 11.28 13.82 8.52
N PRO A 208 11.43 14.29 9.77
CA PRO A 208 11.23 15.71 10.10
C PRO A 208 12.23 16.66 9.43
N LEU A 209 13.37 16.15 8.97
CA LEU A 209 14.43 16.92 8.31
C LEU A 209 14.22 17.04 6.79
N LEU A 210 13.26 16.31 6.22
CA LEU A 210 13.01 16.32 4.79
C LEU A 210 12.17 17.54 4.37
N PRO A 211 12.34 18.03 3.12
CA PRO A 211 11.50 19.12 2.59
C PRO A 211 10.01 18.80 2.70
N GLY A 212 9.22 19.77 3.15
CA GLY A 212 7.76 19.62 3.27
C GLY A 212 7.31 18.73 4.44
N ALA A 213 8.15 18.49 5.45
CA ALA A 213 7.81 17.66 6.61
C ALA A 213 6.61 18.19 7.43
N SER A 214 6.29 19.48 7.35
CA SER A 214 5.10 20.07 7.95
C SER A 214 3.81 19.76 7.17
N LEU A 215 3.91 19.28 5.94
CA LEU A 215 2.76 18.98 5.08
C LEU A 215 2.23 17.57 5.37
N PRO A 216 0.94 17.41 5.72
CA PRO A 216 0.39 16.11 6.13
C PRO A 216 0.54 15.00 5.09
N ALA A 217 0.32 15.30 3.80
CA ALA A 217 0.36 14.30 2.74
C ALA A 217 1.78 13.73 2.51
N PRO A 218 2.83 14.54 2.22
CA PRO A 218 4.20 14.04 2.13
C PRO A 218 4.66 13.27 3.36
N THR A 219 4.40 13.81 4.55
CA THR A 219 4.83 13.19 5.80
C THR A 219 4.11 11.87 6.05
N GLY A 220 2.80 11.81 5.83
CA GLY A 220 2.02 10.58 5.97
C GLY A 220 2.50 9.47 5.03
N VAL A 221 2.74 9.79 3.76
CA VAL A 221 3.28 8.84 2.78
C VAL A 221 4.65 8.33 3.19
N ARG A 222 5.54 9.23 3.64
CA ARG A 222 6.90 8.86 4.11
C ARG A 222 6.84 7.93 5.32
N LEU A 223 5.96 8.18 6.29
CA LEU A 223 5.80 7.33 7.46
C LEU A 223 5.29 5.93 7.11
N ILE A 224 4.33 5.82 6.18
CA ILE A 224 3.83 4.52 5.70
C ILE A 224 4.96 3.74 5.00
N HIS A 225 5.73 4.40 4.14
CA HIS A 225 6.85 3.79 3.44
C HIS A 225 7.99 3.42 4.38
N LEU A 226 8.26 4.22 5.40
CA LEU A 226 9.23 3.91 6.44
C LEU A 226 8.87 2.62 7.17
N ALA A 227 7.60 2.44 7.54
CA ALA A 227 7.14 1.19 8.15
C ALA A 227 7.37 -0.02 7.22
N GLY A 228 7.07 0.12 5.92
CA GLY A 228 7.36 -0.90 4.92
C GLY A 228 8.86 -1.20 4.77
N LEU A 229 9.70 -0.16 4.71
CA LEU A 229 11.14 -0.25 4.60
C LEU A 229 11.77 -0.93 5.83
N ALA A 230 11.31 -0.60 7.03
CA ALA A 230 11.76 -1.22 8.27
C ALA A 230 11.48 -2.73 8.28
N LEU A 231 10.27 -3.15 7.88
CA LEU A 231 9.93 -4.58 7.76
C LEU A 231 10.75 -5.28 6.68
N LEU A 232 10.98 -4.62 5.54
CA LEU A 232 11.83 -5.14 4.46
C LEU A 232 13.27 -5.34 4.94
N ALA A 233 13.85 -4.37 5.66
CA ALA A 233 15.19 -4.45 6.21
C ALA A 233 15.33 -5.62 7.21
N GLY A 234 14.35 -5.80 8.10
CA GLY A 234 14.27 -6.98 8.97
C GLY A 234 14.24 -8.29 8.18
N GLY A 235 13.46 -8.34 7.10
CA GLY A 235 13.38 -9.51 6.21
C GLY A 235 14.71 -9.80 5.51
N LEU A 236 15.41 -8.78 5.02
CA LEU A 236 16.72 -8.91 4.38
C LEU A 236 17.80 -9.36 5.38
N ALA A 237 17.80 -8.83 6.60
CA ALA A 237 18.73 -9.26 7.65
C ALA A 237 18.59 -10.75 8.00
N VAL A 238 17.36 -11.26 8.04
CA VAL A 238 17.10 -12.70 8.25
C VAL A 238 17.64 -13.54 7.10
N ARG A 239 17.48 -13.09 5.84
CA ARG A 239 17.97 -13.80 4.65
C ARG A 239 19.48 -13.81 4.51
N ALA A 240 20.14 -12.71 4.88
CA ALA A 240 21.57 -12.56 4.74
C ALA A 240 22.37 -13.49 5.67
N ARG A 241 21.76 -13.98 6.76
CA ARG A 241 22.43 -14.92 7.66
C ARG A 241 22.14 -16.37 7.27
N PRO A 242 23.16 -17.20 6.94
CA PRO A 242 22.96 -18.61 6.66
C PRO A 242 22.35 -19.36 7.87
N PRO A 243 21.68 -20.51 7.65
CA PRO A 243 21.35 -21.41 8.75
C PRO A 243 22.63 -21.75 9.51
N GLY A 244 22.60 -21.64 10.85
CA GLY A 244 23.75 -22.06 11.66
C GLY A 244 24.00 -23.56 11.45
N PRO A 245 25.23 -24.05 11.68
CA PRO A 245 25.48 -25.48 11.69
C PRO A 245 24.49 -26.15 12.66
N ALA A 246 23.83 -27.21 12.21
CA ALA A 246 23.02 -28.04 13.08
C ALA A 246 23.95 -28.63 14.15
N GLY A 247 23.78 -28.17 15.39
CA GLY A 247 24.42 -28.77 16.56
C GLY A 247 23.71 -30.03 17.00
#